data_AF-A0A7R9AKY5-F1
#
_entry.id   AF-A0A7R9AKY5-F1
#
_cell.length_a   1.000
_cell.length_b   1.000
_cell.length_c   1.000
_cell.angle_alpha   90.00
_cell.angle_beta   90.00
_cell.angle_gamma   90.00
#
_symmetry.space_group_name_H-M   'P 1'
#
loop_
_entity.id
_entity.type
_entity.pdbx_description
1 polymer ?
#
loop_
_entity_poly.entity_id
_entity_poly.type
_entity_poly.pdbx_seq_one_letter_code
_entity_poly.pdbx_strand_id
1 'polypeptide(L)'
;MKEVNPHLIHFLGSQEYWVAFLLRTAYSSYSLHPVDERAQCDRWTFGLVTLQWPTPHLESNGPMVRLELDPSIPPKYKVSCELSVITKEVMELLYQLRKASASLQTGKRQYSQREQHMPAPFNMGAYKYVQELYRKKQSDVLRFLLRIRCWQYRQLTKMHRSPRPSRPDKARRLGYRAKQGYIIYRIRVRRGGRKRPVPKGATYGKPKSHGVNQLKPTRNLQSVAEERVGRRCGGLRVLNSYWVAQDSTYKYFEIILVDPFHKAIRRDPKANWICNSVHKHRELRGKTSAGRKSRGLGKGHCYSQTTGGSRRANWLRRNSLQLRRKR
;
A
#
# COMPACT_ATOMS: atom_id res chain seq x y z
N MET A 1 -14.93 27.59 9.72
CA MET A 1 -14.77 27.02 11.09
C MET A 1 -13.92 25.77 11.02
N LYS A 2 -13.01 25.61 12.00
CA LYS A 2 -11.86 24.68 12.13
C LYS A 2 -10.57 25.22 11.50
N GLU A 3 -9.90 26.16 12.16
CA GLU A 3 -8.83 25.97 13.17
C GLU A 3 -7.59 25.26 12.60
N VAL A 4 -6.55 26.05 12.35
CA VAL A 4 -5.18 25.58 12.09
C VAL A 4 -4.34 25.90 13.33
N ASN A 5 -3.64 24.87 13.81
CA ASN A 5 -2.79 24.85 15.00
C ASN A 5 -1.76 26.00 15.05
N PRO A 6 -1.62 26.79 16.14
CA PRO A 6 -0.69 27.94 16.21
C PRO A 6 0.79 27.57 16.45
N HIS A 7 1.15 26.31 16.65
CA HIS A 7 2.50 25.93 17.08
C HIS A 7 3.56 25.76 15.98
N LEU A 8 3.24 26.05 14.70
CA LEU A 8 4.20 25.89 13.59
C LEU A 8 4.74 27.20 13.00
N ILE A 9 4.36 28.36 13.54
CA ILE A 9 4.81 29.68 13.04
C ILE A 9 6.02 30.23 13.82
N HIS A 10 6.42 29.59 14.93
CA HIS A 10 7.50 30.11 15.79
C HIS A 10 8.93 29.67 15.43
N PHE A 11 9.16 28.87 14.37
CA PHE A 11 10.50 28.33 14.11
C PHE A 11 11.27 28.98 12.94
N LEU A 12 10.64 29.85 12.15
CA LEU A 12 11.27 30.47 10.97
C LEU A 12 11.45 31.99 11.05
N GLY A 13 11.04 32.61 12.16
CA GLY A 13 11.32 34.03 12.45
C GLY A 13 12.61 34.26 13.23
N SER A 14 13.40 33.21 13.52
CA SER A 14 14.52 33.27 14.48
C SER A 14 15.92 33.38 13.86
N GLN A 15 16.10 33.31 12.53
CA GLN A 15 17.46 33.35 11.93
C GLN A 15 17.85 34.69 11.31
N GLU A 16 16.89 35.54 10.92
CA GLU A 16 17.19 36.90 10.41
C GLU A 16 17.46 37.91 11.54
N TYR A 17 17.03 37.62 12.78
CA TYR A 17 17.25 38.49 13.93
C TYR A 17 18.67 38.40 14.53
N TRP A 18 19.39 37.30 14.34
CA TRP A 18 20.72 37.13 14.94
C TRP A 18 21.83 37.91 14.22
N VAL A 19 21.71 38.12 12.91
CA VAL A 19 22.67 38.91 12.13
C VAL A 19 22.52 40.40 12.43
N ALA A 20 21.29 40.87 12.67
CA ALA A 20 21.02 42.24 13.10
C ALA A 20 21.40 42.50 14.57
N PHE A 21 21.30 41.50 15.46
CA PHE A 21 21.69 41.61 16.86
C PHE A 21 23.21 41.71 17.05
N LEU A 22 23.99 40.87 16.34
CA LEU A 22 25.46 40.89 16.42
C LEU A 22 26.08 42.20 15.91
N LEU A 23 25.49 42.83 14.89
CA LEU A 23 25.92 44.14 14.39
C LEU A 23 25.52 45.31 15.31
N ARG A 24 24.53 45.12 16.21
CA ARG A 24 24.07 46.16 17.16
C ARG A 24 24.86 46.14 18.49
N THR A 25 25.38 44.99 18.91
CA THR A 25 26.26 44.89 20.09
C THR A 25 27.68 45.44 19.88
N ALA A 26 28.13 45.59 18.63
CA ALA A 26 29.46 46.13 18.34
C ALA A 26 29.55 47.67 18.43
N TYR A 27 28.42 48.38 18.50
CA TYR A 27 28.36 49.85 18.47
C TYR A 27 27.79 50.51 19.74
N SER A 28 27.50 49.74 20.79
CA SER A 28 26.96 50.26 22.06
C SER A 28 27.90 49.91 23.22
N SER A 29 29.00 50.64 23.30
CA SER A 29 29.89 50.63 24.48
C SER A 29 30.47 52.03 24.71
N TYR A 30 29.61 53.05 24.72
CA TYR A 30 29.89 54.33 25.37
C TYR A 30 28.54 54.94 25.87
N SER A 31 28.14 54.55 27.09
CA SER A 31 27.93 55.44 28.26
C SER A 31 27.50 56.91 27.99
N LEU A 32 26.51 57.57 28.61
CA LEU A 32 25.76 57.45 29.88
C LEU A 32 24.51 58.40 29.89
N HIS A 33 23.44 57.96 30.59
CA HIS A 33 22.55 58.71 31.52
C HIS A 33 21.46 59.75 31.07
N PRO A 34 20.38 59.94 31.90
CA PRO A 34 18.98 59.98 31.45
C PRO A 34 18.21 61.28 31.81
N VAL A 35 17.10 61.58 31.11
CA VAL A 35 15.99 62.46 31.58
C VAL A 35 14.65 62.04 30.95
N ASP A 36 13.60 62.24 31.73
CA ASP A 36 12.18 61.88 31.65
C ASP A 36 11.28 62.36 30.47
N GLU A 37 10.17 61.63 30.35
CA GLU A 37 8.77 62.00 30.02
C GLU A 37 8.30 62.56 28.65
N ARG A 38 7.32 61.81 28.09
CA ARG A 38 6.11 62.20 27.33
C ARG A 38 6.26 62.90 25.96
N ALA A 39 5.83 62.20 24.89
CA ALA A 39 4.87 62.73 23.89
C ALA A 39 4.52 61.67 22.82
N GLN A 40 3.23 61.57 22.54
CA GLN A 40 2.63 60.99 21.32
C GLN A 40 2.99 61.84 20.08
N CYS A 41 3.20 61.19 18.93
CA CYS A 41 2.62 61.50 17.61
C CYS A 41 3.54 61.08 16.44
N ASP A 42 2.99 60.19 15.62
CA ASP A 42 2.88 60.23 14.16
C ASP A 42 4.03 60.75 13.27
N ARG A 43 4.44 59.81 12.40
CA ARG A 43 4.82 59.98 10.99
C ARG A 43 6.12 60.76 10.69
N TRP A 44 7.13 60.02 10.24
CA TRP A 44 8.20 60.54 9.38
C TRP A 44 8.41 59.64 8.16
N THR A 45 8.07 60.17 7.00
CA THR A 45 8.51 59.70 5.68
C THR A 45 9.88 60.30 5.37
N PHE A 46 10.87 59.46 5.08
CA PHE A 46 12.07 59.75 4.31
C PHE A 46 12.53 58.39 3.76
N GLY A 47 12.93 58.19 2.52
CA GLY A 47 13.33 59.04 1.41
C GLY A 47 14.06 58.07 0.49
N LEU A 48 13.81 58.14 -0.82
CA LEU A 48 14.34 57.23 -1.82
C LEU A 48 15.87 57.08 -1.74
N VAL A 49 16.34 55.83 -1.64
CA VAL A 49 17.63 55.43 -2.22
C VAL A 49 17.34 54.27 -3.17
N THR A 50 17.18 54.60 -4.45
CA THR A 50 17.24 53.64 -5.54
C THR A 50 18.70 53.26 -5.76
N LEU A 51 19.11 52.10 -5.23
CA LEU A 51 20.34 51.44 -5.67
C LEU A 51 20.07 50.79 -7.03
N GLN A 52 20.44 51.48 -8.10
CA GLN A 52 20.40 50.95 -9.46
C GLN A 52 21.71 50.18 -9.72
N TRP A 53 21.61 48.86 -9.84
CA TRP A 53 22.74 48.01 -10.20
C TRP A 53 22.99 48.11 -11.71
N PRO A 54 24.23 48.28 -12.18
CA PRO A 54 24.52 48.21 -13.60
C PRO A 54 24.29 46.78 -14.10
N THR A 55 23.63 46.66 -15.25
CA THR A 55 23.57 45.41 -16.02
C THR A 55 24.99 45.02 -16.45
N PRO A 56 25.41 43.75 -16.30
CA PRO A 56 26.75 43.33 -16.68
C PRO A 56 26.84 43.26 -18.21
N HIS A 57 27.51 44.25 -18.81
CA HIS A 57 28.16 44.05 -20.10
C HIS A 57 29.50 43.35 -19.86
N LEU A 58 29.77 42.31 -20.65
CA LEU A 58 31.08 41.70 -20.79
C LEU A 58 32.09 42.80 -21.11
N GLU A 59 33.14 42.94 -20.31
CA GLU A 59 34.54 42.96 -20.76
C GLU A 59 35.49 43.26 -19.60
N SER A 60 36.72 42.81 -19.81
CA SER A 60 37.86 42.73 -18.90
C SER A 60 38.29 44.05 -18.24
N ASN A 61 38.93 43.90 -17.08
CA ASN A 61 39.70 44.86 -16.27
C ASN A 61 38.92 45.49 -15.11
N GLY A 62 39.36 45.16 -13.88
CA GLY A 62 38.69 45.52 -12.64
C GLY A 62 38.72 47.02 -12.33
N PRO A 63 37.73 47.55 -11.59
CA PRO A 63 37.68 48.97 -11.30
C PRO A 63 38.58 49.32 -10.11
N MET A 64 39.64 50.06 -10.41
CA MET A 64 40.39 50.90 -9.49
C MET A 64 39.49 52.10 -9.13
N VAL A 65 39.17 52.30 -7.85
CA VAL A 65 38.41 53.50 -7.41
C VAL A 65 39.38 54.46 -6.74
N ARG A 66 39.55 55.63 -7.37
CA ARG A 66 40.28 56.80 -6.87
C ARG A 66 39.33 57.59 -5.99
N LEU A 67 39.71 57.85 -4.74
CA LEU A 67 38.96 58.72 -3.82
C LEU A 67 39.63 60.09 -3.79
N GLU A 68 38.92 61.14 -4.25
CA GLU A 68 39.24 62.53 -3.88
C GLU A 68 38.52 62.87 -2.57
N LEU A 69 39.22 63.51 -1.64
CA LEU A 69 38.74 63.87 -0.31
C LEU A 69 38.27 65.34 -0.29
N ASP A 70 37.15 65.57 0.38
CA ASP A 70 36.59 66.89 0.71
C ASP A 70 37.54 67.67 1.66
N PRO A 71 37.89 68.95 1.42
CA PRO A 71 39.02 69.62 2.07
C PRO A 71 38.71 70.25 3.45
N SER A 72 37.75 69.71 4.21
CA SER A 72 37.25 70.33 5.45
C SER A 72 37.68 69.64 6.77
N ILE A 73 38.67 68.75 6.76
CA ILE A 73 39.13 68.02 7.96
C ILE A 73 40.59 68.39 8.31
N PRO A 74 40.89 68.86 9.54
CA PRO A 74 42.26 69.16 9.98
C PRO A 74 43.12 67.89 10.14
N PRO A 75 44.44 67.95 9.88
CA PRO A 75 45.27 66.77 9.74
C PRO A 75 45.86 66.37 11.08
N LYS A 76 45.22 65.46 11.82
CA LYS A 76 45.95 64.66 12.81
C LYS A 76 45.50 63.21 12.70
N TYR A 77 46.50 62.34 12.53
CA TYR A 77 46.42 60.89 12.38
C TYR A 77 46.11 60.40 10.95
N LYS A 78 47.11 60.59 10.07
CA LYS A 78 47.38 59.61 9.02
C LYS A 78 47.74 58.29 9.69
N VAL A 79 46.89 57.28 9.55
CA VAL A 79 47.30 55.88 9.61
C VAL A 79 46.78 55.20 8.35
N SER A 80 47.62 55.24 7.33
CA SER A 80 47.61 54.29 6.24
C SER A 80 48.04 52.93 6.80
N CYS A 81 47.21 51.91 6.66
CA CYS A 81 47.56 50.65 6.01
C CYS A 81 46.46 49.58 6.18
N GLU A 82 46.24 48.84 5.09
CA GLU A 82 45.65 47.50 4.99
C GLU A 82 44.11 47.35 5.01
N LEU A 83 43.47 47.83 3.94
CA LEU A 83 42.09 47.46 3.55
C LEU A 83 42.02 46.67 2.22
N SER A 84 43.08 45.95 1.84
CA SER A 84 43.14 45.20 0.58
C SER A 84 42.91 43.69 0.70
N VAL A 85 42.90 43.13 1.92
CA VAL A 85 42.69 41.68 2.15
C VAL A 85 41.22 41.35 2.43
N ILE A 86 40.49 42.25 3.11
CA ILE A 86 39.09 42.04 3.50
C ILE A 86 38.14 42.00 2.29
N THR A 87 38.49 42.65 1.18
CA THR A 87 37.58 42.79 0.03
C THR A 87 37.52 41.56 -0.86
N LYS A 88 38.58 40.73 -0.92
CA LYS A 88 38.57 39.49 -1.73
C LYS A 88 37.80 38.35 -1.03
N GLU A 89 38.06 38.11 0.25
CA GLU A 89 37.40 37.02 0.99
C GLU A 89 35.90 37.27 1.16
N VAL A 90 35.50 38.51 1.43
CA VAL A 90 34.08 38.88 1.56
C VAL A 90 33.35 38.78 0.21
N MET A 91 33.98 39.15 -0.90
CA MET A 91 33.39 39.03 -2.24
C MET A 91 33.27 37.56 -2.69
N GLU A 92 34.25 36.71 -2.36
CA GLU A 92 34.20 35.27 -2.62
C GLU A 92 33.04 34.61 -1.84
N LEU A 93 32.89 34.95 -0.55
CA LEU A 93 31.80 34.47 0.29
C LEU A 93 30.43 34.94 -0.20
N LEU A 94 30.30 36.20 -0.60
CA LEU A 94 29.05 36.74 -1.17
C LEU A 94 28.71 36.09 -2.51
N TYR A 95 29.71 35.77 -3.34
CA TYR A 95 29.51 35.05 -4.59
C TYR A 95 29.05 33.60 -4.35
N GLN A 96 29.66 32.89 -3.39
CA GLN A 96 29.23 31.54 -3.00
C GLN A 96 27.82 31.52 -2.39
N LEU A 97 27.48 32.51 -1.56
CA LEU A 97 26.13 32.68 -1.00
C LEU A 97 25.07 32.96 -2.08
N ARG A 98 25.41 33.75 -3.11
CA ARG A 98 24.51 34.04 -4.23
C ARG A 98 24.31 32.84 -5.16
N LYS A 99 25.35 32.03 -5.36
CA LYS A 99 25.26 30.78 -6.14
C LYS A 99 24.44 29.71 -5.39
N ALA A 100 24.60 29.62 -4.07
CA ALA A 100 23.79 28.75 -3.21
C ALA A 100 22.32 29.18 -3.20
N SER A 101 22.02 30.49 -3.10
CA SER A 101 20.63 30.98 -3.09
C SER A 101 19.93 30.82 -4.46
N ALA A 102 20.65 30.98 -5.58
CA ALA A 102 20.11 30.72 -6.92
C ALA A 102 19.77 29.24 -7.15
N SER A 103 20.57 28.31 -6.61
CA SER A 103 20.31 26.87 -6.66
C SER A 103 19.09 26.45 -5.80
N LEU A 104 18.87 27.15 -4.69
CA LEU A 104 17.69 26.96 -3.83
C LEU A 104 16.40 27.49 -4.48
N GLN A 105 16.49 28.54 -5.30
CA GLN A 105 15.32 29.07 -6.03
C GLN A 105 14.92 28.23 -7.25
N THR A 106 15.89 27.67 -7.99
CA THR A 106 15.61 26.72 -9.09
C THR A 106 15.10 25.37 -8.58
N GLY A 107 15.63 24.90 -7.45
CA GLY A 107 15.11 23.72 -6.73
C GLY A 107 13.68 23.92 -6.21
N LYS A 108 13.34 25.10 -5.65
CA LYS A 108 11.97 25.42 -5.21
C LYS A 108 10.97 25.56 -6.36
N ARG A 109 11.38 26.08 -7.52
CA ARG A 109 10.50 26.12 -8.72
C ARG A 109 10.21 24.72 -9.26
N GLN A 110 11.21 23.83 -9.34
CA GLN A 110 10.98 22.43 -9.75
C GLN A 110 10.19 21.60 -8.74
N TYR A 111 10.31 21.89 -7.43
CA TYR A 111 9.50 21.22 -6.40
C TYR A 111 8.04 21.70 -6.40
N SER A 112 7.81 23.01 -6.59
CA SER A 112 6.46 23.58 -6.63
C SER A 112 5.62 23.12 -7.84
N GLN A 113 6.25 22.88 -9.00
CA GLN A 113 5.57 22.34 -10.18
C GLN A 113 5.36 20.82 -10.12
N ARG A 114 6.19 20.08 -9.37
CA ARG A 114 6.01 18.63 -9.14
C ARG A 114 4.89 18.33 -8.13
N GLU A 115 4.56 19.24 -7.23
CA GLU A 115 3.44 19.06 -6.29
C GLU A 115 2.06 19.27 -6.94
N GLN A 116 1.97 20.01 -8.05
CA GLN A 116 0.69 20.26 -8.75
C GLN A 116 0.21 19.09 -9.62
N HIS A 117 1.03 18.05 -9.77
CA HIS A 117 0.67 16.79 -10.44
C HIS A 117 0.78 15.58 -9.51
N MET A 118 0.66 15.77 -8.19
CA MET A 118 0.33 14.65 -7.32
C MET A 118 -1.16 14.35 -7.51
N PRO A 119 -1.55 13.15 -8.01
CA PRO A 119 -2.96 12.79 -8.04
C PRO A 119 -3.50 12.95 -6.63
N ALA A 120 -4.65 13.63 -6.51
CA ALA A 120 -5.36 13.86 -5.24
C ALA A 120 -5.22 12.64 -4.32
N PRO A 121 -5.00 12.82 -2.99
CA PRO A 121 -4.74 11.70 -2.09
C PRO A 121 -5.79 10.63 -2.35
N PHE A 122 -5.36 9.52 -2.97
CA PHE A 122 -6.27 8.49 -3.44
C PHE A 122 -7.13 8.09 -2.25
N ASN A 123 -8.40 8.49 -2.24
CA ASN A 123 -9.31 8.22 -1.13
C ASN A 123 -9.67 6.73 -1.19
N MET A 124 -8.73 5.88 -0.76
CA MET A 124 -8.84 4.45 -0.88
C MET A 124 -9.86 3.97 0.15
N GLY A 125 -10.87 3.23 -0.29
CA GLY A 125 -11.86 2.67 0.65
C GLY A 125 -11.21 1.71 1.65
N ALA A 126 -11.75 1.63 2.87
CA ALA A 126 -11.21 0.81 3.98
C ALA A 126 -10.85 -0.64 3.58
N TYR A 127 -11.64 -1.29 2.72
CA TYR A 127 -11.36 -2.65 2.25
C TYR A 127 -10.06 -2.78 1.45
N LYS A 128 -9.63 -1.72 0.78
CA LYS A 128 -8.38 -1.69 0.02
C LYS A 128 -7.19 -1.73 0.97
N TYR A 129 -7.19 -0.95 2.06
CA TYR A 129 -6.16 -1.02 3.10
C TYR A 129 -6.07 -2.41 3.73
N VAL A 130 -7.22 -3.01 4.10
CA VAL A 130 -7.27 -4.38 4.65
C VAL A 130 -6.69 -5.39 3.66
N GLN A 131 -7.00 -5.24 2.37
CA GLN A 131 -6.45 -6.11 1.33
C GLN A 131 -4.92 -5.98 1.22
N GLU A 132 -4.38 -4.76 1.22
CA GLU A 132 -2.92 -4.54 1.13
C GLU A 132 -2.21 -5.09 2.37
N LEU A 133 -2.79 -4.91 3.57
CA LEU A 133 -2.30 -5.52 4.80
C LEU A 133 -2.21 -7.05 4.64
N TYR A 134 -3.27 -7.72 4.20
CA TYR A 134 -3.28 -9.18 3.96
C TYR A 134 -2.39 -9.67 2.81
N ARG A 135 -1.87 -8.79 1.95
CA ARG A 135 -0.85 -9.18 0.96
C ARG A 135 0.49 -9.39 1.66
N LYS A 136 0.85 -8.54 2.63
CA LYS A 136 2.11 -8.59 3.40
C LYS A 136 2.02 -9.51 4.63
N LYS A 137 1.80 -10.82 4.41
CA LYS A 137 1.58 -11.81 5.51
C LYS A 137 2.80 -12.08 6.40
N GLN A 138 3.99 -11.65 5.97
CA GLN A 138 5.23 -11.82 6.74
C GLN A 138 5.50 -10.64 7.69
N SER A 139 4.68 -9.58 7.67
CA SER A 139 4.81 -8.50 8.66
C SER A 139 4.51 -9.02 10.07
N ASP A 140 5.11 -8.39 11.08
CA ASP A 140 5.00 -8.82 12.47
C ASP A 140 3.56 -8.80 12.96
N VAL A 141 2.80 -7.75 12.60
CA VAL A 141 1.37 -7.63 12.91
C VAL A 141 0.59 -8.84 12.41
N LEU A 142 0.75 -9.23 11.14
CA LEU A 142 -0.01 -10.37 10.61
C LEU A 142 0.51 -11.71 11.11
N ARG A 143 1.82 -11.87 11.31
CA ARG A 143 2.37 -13.10 11.90
C ARG A 143 1.83 -13.32 13.31
N PHE A 144 1.80 -12.27 14.13
CA PHE A 144 1.20 -12.30 15.46
C PHE A 144 -0.28 -12.68 15.42
N LEU A 145 -1.09 -11.97 14.62
CA LEU A 145 -2.53 -12.25 14.50
C LEU A 145 -2.81 -13.67 13.97
N LEU A 146 -2.05 -14.14 12.99
CA LEU A 146 -2.22 -15.49 12.44
C LEU A 146 -1.79 -16.56 13.45
N ARG A 147 -0.79 -16.32 14.28
CA ARG A 147 -0.35 -17.24 15.34
C ARG A 147 -1.44 -17.43 16.40
N ILE A 148 -2.00 -16.33 16.91
CA ILE A 148 -3.08 -16.36 17.92
C ILE A 148 -4.33 -17.04 17.35
N ARG A 149 -4.76 -16.66 16.13
CA ARG A 149 -5.91 -17.30 15.47
C ARG A 149 -5.69 -18.79 15.25
N CYS A 150 -4.49 -19.18 14.83
CA CYS A 150 -4.16 -20.58 14.62
C CYS A 150 -4.27 -21.38 15.92
N TRP A 151 -3.77 -20.83 17.04
CA TRP A 151 -3.94 -21.43 18.36
C TRP A 151 -5.42 -21.59 18.73
N GLN A 152 -6.22 -20.51 18.63
CA GLN A 152 -7.66 -20.56 18.92
C GLN A 152 -8.38 -21.63 18.08
N TYR A 153 -8.06 -21.72 16.78
CA TYR A 153 -8.74 -22.65 15.87
C TYR A 153 -8.33 -24.11 16.07
N ARG A 154 -7.24 -24.40 16.81
CA ARG A 154 -6.90 -25.77 17.22
C ARG A 154 -7.84 -26.28 18.30
N GLN A 155 -8.23 -25.41 19.23
CA GLN A 155 -9.12 -25.74 20.35
C GLN A 155 -10.56 -25.97 19.89
N LEU A 156 -10.99 -25.24 18.85
CA LEU A 156 -12.31 -25.43 18.25
C LEU A 156 -12.44 -26.80 17.57
N THR A 157 -13.70 -27.24 17.45
CA THR A 157 -14.06 -28.47 16.72
C THR A 157 -13.62 -28.41 15.26
N LYS A 158 -13.52 -29.59 14.61
CA LYS A 158 -13.07 -29.70 13.22
C LYS A 158 -13.87 -28.83 12.25
N MET A 159 -15.18 -28.69 12.49
CA MET A 159 -16.11 -27.87 11.74
C MET A 159 -16.91 -27.02 12.72
N HIS A 160 -16.69 -25.71 12.67
CA HIS A 160 -17.26 -24.75 13.59
C HIS A 160 -18.00 -23.66 12.80
N ARG A 161 -19.21 -23.29 13.23
CA ARG A 161 -19.97 -22.19 12.63
C ARG A 161 -19.39 -20.85 13.10
N SER A 162 -18.84 -20.05 12.18
CA SER A 162 -18.35 -18.71 12.52
C SER A 162 -19.50 -17.70 12.38
N PRO A 163 -19.78 -16.87 13.39
CA PRO A 163 -20.85 -15.88 13.30
C PRO A 163 -20.54 -14.79 12.27
N ARG A 164 -19.25 -14.47 12.07
CA ARG A 164 -18.76 -13.41 11.17
C ARG A 164 -17.56 -13.91 10.36
N PRO A 165 -17.31 -13.36 9.16
CA PRO A 165 -16.10 -13.67 8.39
C PRO A 165 -14.86 -13.15 9.13
N SER A 166 -13.80 -13.96 9.23
CA SER A 166 -12.51 -13.46 9.73
C SER A 166 -11.91 -12.39 8.80
N ARG A 167 -12.28 -12.46 7.51
CA ARG A 167 -11.80 -11.58 6.45
C ARG A 167 -12.99 -11.03 5.64
N PRO A 168 -13.63 -9.94 6.09
CA PRO A 168 -14.77 -9.37 5.39
C PRO A 168 -14.40 -8.86 3.99
N ASP A 169 -13.17 -8.36 3.78
CA ASP A 169 -12.61 -7.95 2.49
C ASP A 169 -12.66 -9.09 1.46
N LYS A 170 -12.15 -10.26 1.86
CA LYS A 170 -12.03 -11.42 0.99
C LYS A 170 -13.37 -12.10 0.78
N ALA A 171 -14.17 -12.22 1.84
CA ALA A 171 -15.50 -12.80 1.76
C ALA A 171 -16.38 -12.01 0.79
N ARG A 172 -16.39 -10.67 0.88
CA ARG A 172 -17.20 -9.79 0.02
C ARG A 172 -16.85 -9.96 -1.46
N ARG A 173 -15.56 -10.05 -1.79
CA ARG A 173 -15.09 -10.32 -3.17
C ARG A 173 -15.55 -11.67 -3.71
N LEU A 174 -15.71 -12.66 -2.84
CA LEU A 174 -16.13 -14.00 -3.21
C LEU A 174 -17.66 -14.17 -3.24
N GLY A 175 -18.42 -13.08 -3.01
CA GLY A 175 -19.88 -13.05 -3.12
C GLY A 175 -20.63 -13.08 -1.79
N TYR A 176 -19.94 -13.01 -0.64
CA TYR A 176 -20.60 -12.85 0.66
C TYR A 176 -21.29 -11.48 0.77
N ARG A 177 -22.50 -11.49 1.34
CA ARG A 177 -23.22 -10.27 1.75
C ARG A 177 -23.66 -10.44 3.19
N ALA A 178 -23.61 -9.35 3.97
CA ALA A 178 -24.06 -9.33 5.35
C ALA A 178 -25.59 -9.20 5.39
N LYS A 179 -26.28 -10.28 5.02
CA LYS A 179 -27.74 -10.40 5.09
C LYS A 179 -28.10 -11.81 5.56
N GLN A 180 -29.32 -11.97 6.06
CA GLN A 180 -29.83 -13.26 6.50
C GLN A 180 -29.81 -14.29 5.36
N GLY A 181 -29.50 -15.54 5.70
CA GLY A 181 -29.31 -16.64 4.75
C GLY A 181 -27.87 -16.85 4.27
N TYR A 182 -26.93 -15.94 4.55
CA TYR A 182 -25.49 -16.20 4.40
C TYR A 182 -24.91 -16.74 5.70
N ILE A 183 -24.18 -17.85 5.61
CA ILE A 183 -23.59 -18.54 6.76
C ILE A 183 -22.13 -18.83 6.48
N ILE A 184 -21.28 -18.76 7.51
CA ILE A 184 -19.87 -19.06 7.39
C ILE A 184 -19.52 -20.25 8.28
N TYR A 185 -18.89 -21.26 7.69
CA TYR A 185 -18.30 -22.36 8.43
C TYR A 185 -16.79 -22.30 8.33
N ARG A 186 -16.12 -22.46 9.47
CA ARG A 186 -14.69 -22.69 9.54
C ARG A 186 -14.43 -24.19 9.61
N ILE A 187 -13.52 -24.68 8.79
CA ILE A 187 -13.12 -26.08 8.79
C ILE A 187 -11.60 -26.22 8.75
N ARG A 188 -11.09 -27.22 9.48
CA ARG A 188 -9.70 -27.65 9.39
C ARG A 188 -9.54 -28.90 8.53
N VAL A 189 -8.50 -28.90 7.70
CA VAL A 189 -8.10 -30.03 6.85
C VAL A 189 -6.64 -30.37 7.11
N ARG A 190 -6.32 -31.65 7.33
CA ARG A 190 -4.93 -32.11 7.47
C ARG A 190 -4.15 -31.80 6.20
N ARG A 191 -2.94 -31.29 6.37
CA ARG A 191 -1.98 -31.02 5.30
C ARG A 191 -1.31 -32.32 4.84
N GLY A 192 -0.58 -32.23 3.73
CA GLY A 192 0.22 -33.32 3.18
C GLY A 192 -0.47 -34.12 2.07
N GLY A 193 0.24 -35.13 1.60
CA GLY A 193 -0.26 -36.12 0.66
C GLY A 193 -1.26 -37.07 1.32
N ARG A 194 -1.73 -38.06 0.56
CA ARG A 194 -2.61 -39.11 1.06
C ARG A 194 -1.97 -40.44 0.72
N LYS A 195 -1.62 -41.23 1.75
CA LYS A 195 -1.13 -42.59 1.58
C LYS A 195 -2.20 -43.42 0.86
N ARG A 196 -1.80 -44.31 -0.05
CA ARG A 196 -2.74 -45.28 -0.62
C ARG A 196 -3.22 -46.23 0.49
N PRO A 197 -4.54 -46.44 0.65
CA PRO A 197 -5.07 -47.37 1.63
C PRO A 197 -4.88 -48.81 1.13
N VAL A 198 -3.71 -49.39 1.36
CA VAL A 198 -3.39 -50.79 1.06
C VAL A 198 -2.84 -51.48 2.32
N PRO A 199 -3.23 -52.74 2.59
CA PRO A 199 -2.71 -53.49 3.72
C PRO A 199 -1.20 -53.71 3.53
N LYS A 200 -0.41 -53.38 4.57
CA LYS A 200 1.05 -53.53 4.60
C LYS A 200 1.83 -52.88 3.43
N GLY A 201 1.20 -52.02 2.62
CA GLY A 201 1.83 -51.44 1.43
C GLY A 201 1.77 -52.32 0.17
N ALA A 202 1.17 -53.51 0.24
CA ALA A 202 1.08 -54.42 -0.90
C ALA A 202 -0.03 -54.00 -1.88
N THR A 203 0.34 -53.59 -3.09
CA THR A 203 -0.61 -53.13 -4.13
C THR A 203 -1.03 -54.22 -5.11
N TYR A 204 -0.29 -55.33 -5.21
CA TYR A 204 -0.53 -56.45 -6.13
C TYR A 204 -0.74 -56.01 -7.59
N GLY A 205 0.32 -55.56 -8.25
CA GLY A 205 0.23 -55.10 -9.65
C GLY A 205 1.59 -54.90 -10.30
N LYS A 206 1.62 -54.20 -11.44
CA LYS A 206 2.86 -53.85 -12.15
C LYS A 206 3.72 -52.89 -11.31
N PRO A 207 5.06 -52.90 -11.40
CA PRO A 207 5.94 -52.02 -10.62
C PRO A 207 5.56 -50.52 -10.68
N LYS A 208 5.05 -50.05 -11.83
CA LYS A 208 4.54 -48.67 -12.01
C LYS A 208 3.46 -48.27 -10.99
N SER A 209 2.64 -49.21 -10.53
CA SER A 209 1.56 -48.94 -9.58
C SER A 209 1.94 -49.22 -8.12
N HIS A 210 3.18 -49.60 -7.80
CA HIS A 210 3.60 -49.92 -6.41
C HIS A 210 3.76 -48.71 -5.49
N GLY A 211 3.69 -47.48 -6.00
CA GLY A 211 3.83 -46.27 -5.18
C GLY A 211 2.74 -46.13 -4.10
N VAL A 212 3.15 -45.97 -2.83
CA VAL A 212 2.24 -45.84 -1.67
C VAL A 212 2.31 -44.48 -0.97
N ASN A 213 3.51 -43.97 -0.66
CA ASN A 213 3.70 -42.85 0.27
C ASN A 213 3.64 -41.46 -0.38
N GLN A 214 4.33 -41.26 -1.52
CA GLN A 214 4.53 -39.93 -2.11
C GLN A 214 3.40 -39.47 -3.05
N LEU A 215 2.25 -40.14 -3.00
CA LEU A 215 1.10 -39.81 -3.84
C LEU A 215 0.49 -38.46 -3.47
N LYS A 216 0.18 -37.66 -4.50
CA LYS A 216 -0.46 -36.36 -4.35
C LYS A 216 -1.94 -36.46 -4.75
N PRO A 217 -2.86 -35.89 -3.95
CA PRO A 217 -4.26 -35.86 -4.34
C PRO A 217 -4.49 -34.95 -5.54
N THR A 218 -5.37 -35.37 -6.46
CA THR A 218 -5.76 -34.60 -7.65
C THR A 218 -6.48 -33.29 -7.31
N ARG A 219 -7.21 -33.28 -6.18
CA ARG A 219 -7.99 -32.12 -5.71
C ARG A 219 -7.23 -31.35 -4.64
N ASN A 220 -7.35 -30.03 -4.68
CA ASN A 220 -6.77 -29.16 -3.65
C ASN A 220 -7.47 -29.36 -2.28
N LEU A 221 -6.75 -29.05 -1.20
CA LEU A 221 -7.28 -29.19 0.17
C LEU A 221 -8.48 -28.28 0.44
N GLN A 222 -8.58 -27.16 -0.28
CA GLN A 222 -9.70 -26.22 -0.19
C GLN A 222 -11.01 -26.82 -0.72
N SER A 223 -10.98 -27.54 -1.85
CA SER A 223 -12.15 -28.25 -2.40
C SER A 223 -12.58 -29.41 -1.51
N VAL A 224 -11.62 -30.09 -0.87
CA VAL A 224 -11.92 -31.10 0.15
C VAL A 224 -12.58 -30.47 1.39
N ALA A 225 -12.20 -29.24 1.74
CA ALA A 225 -12.83 -28.47 2.80
C ALA A 225 -14.30 -28.15 2.47
N GLU A 226 -14.55 -27.66 1.26
CA GLU A 226 -15.90 -27.39 0.74
C GLU A 226 -16.78 -28.65 0.75
N GLU A 227 -16.27 -29.77 0.26
CA GLU A 227 -16.99 -31.05 0.23
C GLU A 227 -17.38 -31.54 1.63
N ARG A 228 -16.50 -31.43 2.61
CA ARG A 228 -16.79 -31.83 3.99
C ARG A 228 -17.92 -31.00 4.60
N VAL A 229 -17.92 -29.69 4.38
CA VAL A 229 -18.99 -28.81 4.86
C VAL A 229 -20.28 -29.04 4.09
N GLY A 230 -20.22 -29.16 2.76
CA GLY A 230 -21.40 -29.42 1.92
C GLY A 230 -22.11 -30.73 2.25
N ARG A 231 -21.36 -31.79 2.61
CA ARG A 231 -21.95 -33.04 3.10
C ARG A 231 -22.65 -32.91 4.45
N ARG A 232 -22.05 -32.19 5.40
CA ARG A 232 -22.64 -31.98 6.73
C ARG A 232 -23.85 -31.05 6.67
N CYS A 233 -23.77 -30.01 5.84
CA CYS A 233 -24.80 -28.99 5.67
C CYS A 233 -25.60 -29.22 4.38
N GLY A 234 -26.24 -30.38 4.25
CA GLY A 234 -26.92 -30.80 3.00
C GLY A 234 -28.02 -29.86 2.51
N GLY A 235 -28.71 -29.17 3.43
CA GLY A 235 -29.75 -28.18 3.09
C GLY A 235 -29.19 -26.86 2.53
N LEU A 236 -27.93 -26.55 2.81
CA LEU A 236 -27.27 -25.30 2.38
C LEU A 236 -26.51 -25.49 1.07
N ARG A 237 -26.21 -24.39 0.38
CA ARG A 237 -25.44 -24.39 -0.86
C ARG A 237 -24.08 -23.74 -0.66
N VAL A 238 -23.02 -24.44 -1.06
CA VAL A 238 -21.66 -23.89 -1.05
C VAL A 238 -21.53 -22.83 -2.15
N LEU A 239 -21.23 -21.59 -1.75
CA LEU A 239 -20.96 -20.50 -2.68
C LEU A 239 -19.48 -20.51 -3.09
N ASN A 240 -18.60 -20.32 -2.11
CA ASN A 240 -17.15 -20.22 -2.29
C ASN A 240 -16.42 -20.43 -0.96
N SER A 241 -15.09 -20.42 -0.99
CA SER A 241 -14.26 -20.56 0.19
C SER A 241 -12.96 -19.74 0.11
N TYR A 242 -12.31 -19.53 1.25
CA TYR A 242 -11.00 -18.87 1.32
C TYR A 242 -10.14 -19.38 2.47
N TRP A 243 -8.83 -19.22 2.30
CA TRP A 243 -7.83 -19.53 3.33
C TRP A 243 -7.82 -18.47 4.43
N VAL A 244 -7.70 -18.92 5.68
CA VAL A 244 -7.67 -18.04 6.86
C VAL A 244 -6.34 -18.16 7.60
N ALA A 245 -5.92 -19.38 7.92
CA ALA A 245 -4.70 -19.66 8.67
C ALA A 245 -4.14 -21.03 8.29
N GLN A 246 -2.87 -21.28 8.62
CA GLN A 246 -2.26 -22.60 8.48
C GLN A 246 -1.28 -22.87 9.61
N ASP A 247 -1.16 -24.14 9.94
CA ASP A 247 -0.19 -24.72 10.85
C ASP A 247 0.61 -25.80 10.11
N SER A 248 1.64 -26.40 10.70
CA SER A 248 2.34 -27.59 10.18
C SER A 248 1.36 -28.73 9.86
N THR A 249 0.42 -29.02 10.76
CA THR A 249 -0.50 -30.16 10.65
C THR A 249 -1.77 -29.84 9.86
N TYR A 250 -2.33 -28.64 10.00
CA TYR A 250 -3.64 -28.29 9.46
C TYR A 250 -3.64 -27.03 8.59
N LYS A 251 -4.58 -26.97 7.65
CA LYS A 251 -4.99 -25.74 6.95
C LYS A 251 -6.43 -25.41 7.32
N TYR A 252 -6.68 -24.13 7.58
CA TYR A 252 -7.99 -23.62 7.98
C TYR A 252 -8.61 -22.82 6.83
N PHE A 253 -9.85 -23.15 6.51
CA PHE A 253 -10.64 -22.49 5.49
C PHE A 253 -11.97 -22.01 6.07
N GLU A 254 -12.42 -20.86 5.59
CA GLU A 254 -13.79 -20.40 5.78
C GLU A 254 -14.57 -20.63 4.49
N ILE A 255 -15.69 -21.33 4.61
CA ILE A 255 -16.61 -21.64 3.53
C ILE A 255 -17.85 -20.79 3.70
N ILE A 256 -18.21 -20.09 2.63
CA ILE A 256 -19.43 -19.29 2.53
C ILE A 256 -20.53 -20.21 2.03
N LEU A 257 -21.55 -20.39 2.86
CA LEU A 257 -22.77 -21.10 2.55
C LEU A 257 -23.92 -20.12 2.36
N VAL A 258 -24.90 -20.53 1.56
CA VAL A 258 -26.14 -19.82 1.33
C VAL A 258 -27.31 -20.76 1.59
N ASP A 259 -28.31 -20.28 2.30
CA ASP A 259 -29.59 -20.96 2.48
C ASP A 259 -30.52 -20.65 1.27
N PRO A 260 -30.86 -21.65 0.42
CA PRO A 260 -31.72 -21.44 -0.74
C PRO A 260 -33.20 -21.26 -0.40
N PHE A 261 -33.63 -21.60 0.82
CA PHE A 261 -35.03 -21.50 1.25
C PHE A 261 -35.35 -20.16 1.92
N HIS A 262 -34.34 -19.43 2.39
CA HIS A 262 -34.51 -18.13 3.03
C HIS A 262 -35.08 -17.07 2.06
N LYS A 263 -36.16 -16.37 2.46
CA LYS A 263 -36.84 -15.35 1.63
C LYS A 263 -35.89 -14.23 1.17
N ALA A 264 -34.99 -13.77 2.03
CA ALA A 264 -33.99 -12.74 1.71
C ALA A 264 -32.95 -13.18 0.65
N ILE A 265 -32.81 -14.48 0.40
CA ILE A 265 -31.97 -15.01 -0.69
C ILE A 265 -32.80 -15.18 -1.96
N ARG A 266 -33.99 -15.79 -1.84
CA ARG A 266 -34.88 -16.04 -2.99
C ARG A 266 -35.35 -14.78 -3.69
N ARG A 267 -35.63 -13.72 -2.93
CA ARG A 267 -36.07 -12.41 -3.46
C ARG A 267 -34.92 -11.56 -4.02
N ASP A 268 -33.66 -11.87 -3.71
CA ASP A 268 -32.53 -11.07 -4.21
C ASP A 268 -32.10 -11.54 -5.62
N PRO A 269 -32.25 -10.71 -6.66
CA PRO A 269 -31.88 -11.08 -8.03
C PRO A 269 -30.37 -11.37 -8.20
N LYS A 270 -29.50 -10.89 -7.30
CA LYS A 270 -28.05 -11.12 -7.36
C LYS A 270 -27.65 -12.49 -6.82
N ALA A 271 -28.48 -13.09 -5.95
CA ALA A 271 -28.17 -14.34 -5.25
C ALA A 271 -29.10 -15.49 -5.63
N ASN A 272 -30.31 -15.21 -6.13
CA ASN A 272 -31.36 -16.20 -6.39
C ASN A 272 -30.94 -17.34 -7.34
N TRP A 273 -29.97 -17.11 -8.24
CA TRP A 273 -29.46 -18.14 -9.15
C TRP A 273 -29.03 -19.40 -8.40
N ILE A 274 -28.48 -19.29 -7.19
CA ILE A 274 -28.00 -20.46 -6.41
C ILE A 274 -29.14 -21.35 -5.91
N CYS A 275 -30.37 -20.84 -5.87
CA CYS A 275 -31.56 -21.56 -5.40
C CYS A 275 -32.02 -22.62 -6.41
N ASN A 276 -31.65 -22.49 -7.69
CA ASN A 276 -32.07 -23.45 -8.72
C ASN A 276 -31.55 -24.87 -8.43
N SER A 277 -32.32 -25.88 -8.87
CA SER A 277 -32.01 -27.29 -8.67
C SER A 277 -30.67 -27.68 -9.30
N VAL A 278 -30.30 -27.10 -10.44
CA VAL A 278 -29.03 -27.37 -11.12
C VAL A 278 -27.79 -27.04 -10.27
N HIS A 279 -27.96 -26.25 -9.20
CA HIS A 279 -26.91 -25.85 -8.27
C HIS A 279 -26.86 -26.67 -6.97
N LYS A 280 -27.54 -27.84 -6.87
CA LYS A 280 -27.36 -28.73 -5.71
C LYS A 280 -25.94 -29.30 -5.71
N HIS A 281 -25.29 -29.39 -4.55
CA HIS A 281 -23.95 -30.00 -4.41
C HIS A 281 -22.93 -29.58 -5.48
N ARG A 282 -22.69 -28.27 -5.63
CA ARG A 282 -21.70 -27.72 -6.57
C ARG A 282 -20.28 -28.15 -6.22
N GLU A 283 -19.99 -28.27 -4.93
CA GLU A 283 -18.73 -28.71 -4.34
C GLU A 283 -18.39 -30.15 -4.72
N LEU A 284 -19.37 -31.07 -4.76
CA LEU A 284 -19.18 -32.46 -5.16
C LEU A 284 -18.89 -32.60 -6.66
N ARG A 285 -19.48 -31.73 -7.49
CA ARG A 285 -19.31 -31.72 -8.95
C ARG A 285 -18.14 -30.86 -9.43
N GLY A 286 -17.35 -30.30 -8.51
CA GLY A 286 -16.23 -29.42 -8.83
C GLY A 286 -16.62 -28.15 -9.59
N LYS A 287 -17.80 -27.58 -9.29
CA LYS A 287 -18.32 -26.34 -9.89
C LYS A 287 -17.99 -25.08 -9.07
N THR A 288 -17.43 -25.22 -7.86
CA THR A 288 -16.88 -24.13 -7.05
C THR A 288 -15.57 -23.61 -7.63
N SER A 289 -15.11 -22.42 -7.21
CA SER A 289 -13.83 -21.87 -7.68
C SER A 289 -12.66 -22.81 -7.38
N ALA A 290 -12.61 -23.38 -6.17
CA ALA A 290 -11.55 -24.32 -5.78
C ALA A 290 -11.62 -25.64 -6.57
N GLY A 291 -12.82 -26.22 -6.76
CA GLY A 291 -12.99 -27.46 -7.52
C GLY A 291 -12.69 -27.30 -9.01
N ARG A 292 -13.09 -26.18 -9.62
CA ARG A 292 -12.83 -25.88 -11.03
C ARG A 292 -11.33 -25.83 -11.35
N LYS A 293 -10.50 -25.34 -10.43
CA LYS A 293 -9.03 -25.31 -10.61
C LYS A 293 -8.43 -26.70 -10.81
N SER A 294 -8.88 -27.71 -10.05
CA SER A 294 -8.40 -29.09 -10.22
C SER A 294 -8.82 -29.74 -11.55
N ARG A 295 -9.86 -29.21 -12.21
CA ARG A 295 -10.31 -29.74 -13.51
C ARG A 295 -9.40 -29.30 -14.67
N GLY A 296 -8.56 -28.29 -14.47
CA GLY A 296 -7.65 -27.77 -15.49
C GLY A 296 -8.38 -27.19 -16.70
N LEU A 297 -9.48 -26.46 -16.47
CA LEU A 297 -10.24 -25.77 -17.53
C LEU A 297 -9.57 -24.44 -17.86
N GLY A 298 -9.50 -24.08 -19.13
CA GLY A 298 -8.97 -22.81 -19.61
C GLY A 298 -9.15 -22.64 -21.12
N LYS A 299 -8.56 -21.59 -21.66
CA LYS A 299 -8.55 -21.27 -23.10
C LYS A 299 -7.10 -21.29 -23.62
N GLY A 300 -6.91 -21.70 -24.87
CA GLY A 300 -5.61 -21.76 -25.53
C GLY A 300 -4.96 -23.14 -25.53
N HIS A 301 -3.79 -23.22 -26.18
CA HIS A 301 -3.06 -24.46 -26.47
C HIS A 301 -2.74 -25.30 -25.20
N CYS A 302 -2.45 -24.67 -24.06
CA CYS A 302 -2.17 -25.37 -22.79
C CYS A 302 -3.37 -26.17 -22.22
N TYR A 303 -4.60 -25.94 -22.73
CA TYR A 303 -5.82 -26.55 -22.19
C TYR A 303 -6.48 -27.56 -23.16
N SER A 304 -5.73 -28.02 -24.16
CA SER A 304 -6.18 -28.97 -25.19
C SER A 304 -6.78 -30.26 -24.65
N GLN A 305 -6.36 -30.67 -23.45
CA GLN A 305 -6.88 -31.87 -22.75
C GLN A 305 -8.34 -31.71 -22.31
N THR A 306 -8.87 -30.49 -22.23
CA THR A 306 -10.23 -30.21 -21.74
C THR A 306 -11.15 -29.59 -22.79
N THR A 307 -10.74 -29.58 -24.06
CA THR A 307 -11.57 -29.12 -25.17
C THR A 307 -12.89 -29.91 -25.23
N GLY A 308 -14.03 -29.22 -25.30
CA GLY A 308 -15.35 -29.84 -25.15
C GLY A 308 -15.85 -29.94 -23.70
N GLY A 309 -15.16 -29.32 -22.74
CA GLY A 309 -15.68 -29.02 -21.39
C GLY A 309 -15.14 -29.89 -20.25
N SER A 310 -14.61 -31.08 -20.54
CA SER A 310 -13.93 -31.93 -19.54
C SER A 310 -12.93 -32.89 -20.19
N ARG A 311 -11.98 -33.42 -19.39
CA ARG A 311 -11.01 -34.41 -19.88
C ARG A 311 -11.67 -35.66 -20.46
N ARG A 312 -12.68 -36.19 -19.76
CA ARG A 312 -13.43 -37.37 -20.22
C ARG A 312 -14.21 -37.10 -21.50
N ALA A 313 -14.87 -35.94 -21.59
CA ALA A 313 -15.61 -35.55 -22.81
C ALA A 313 -14.67 -35.44 -24.02
N ASN A 314 -13.49 -34.83 -23.84
CA ASN A 314 -12.49 -34.74 -24.89
C ASN A 314 -11.94 -36.11 -25.32
N TRP A 315 -11.65 -36.97 -24.34
CA TRP A 315 -11.19 -38.34 -24.60
C TRP A 315 -12.24 -39.13 -25.38
N LEU A 316 -13.52 -39.10 -24.95
CA LEU A 316 -14.61 -39.77 -25.65
C LEU A 316 -14.68 -39.32 -27.11
N ARG A 317 -14.73 -38.00 -27.36
CA ARG A 317 -14.77 -37.45 -28.72
C ARG A 317 -13.61 -37.92 -29.60
N ARG A 318 -12.40 -38.05 -29.05
CA ARG A 318 -11.21 -38.48 -29.81
C ARG A 318 -11.13 -39.99 -30.05
N ASN A 319 -11.75 -40.79 -29.18
CA ASN A 319 -11.71 -42.25 -29.26
C ASN A 319 -13.00 -42.85 -29.84
N SER A 320 -13.98 -42.02 -30.20
CA SER A 320 -15.19 -42.44 -30.90
C SER A 320 -14.99 -42.39 -32.42
N LEU A 321 -14.97 -43.55 -33.06
CA LEU A 321 -14.96 -43.66 -34.52
C LEU A 321 -16.29 -43.16 -35.10
N GLN A 322 -16.22 -42.22 -36.05
CA GLN A 322 -17.39 -41.67 -36.72
C GLN A 322 -17.71 -42.50 -37.97
N LEU A 323 -18.68 -43.42 -37.86
CA LEU A 323 -19.13 -44.24 -38.98
C LEU A 323 -20.36 -43.59 -39.63
N ARG A 324 -20.12 -42.77 -40.67
CA ARG A 324 -21.20 -42.17 -41.47
C ARG A 324 -21.89 -43.24 -42.32
N ARG A 325 -23.17 -43.01 -42.65
CA ARG A 325 -23.98 -43.92 -43.46
C ARG A 325 -23.41 -44.15 -44.86
N LYS A 326 -22.82 -43.10 -45.45
CA LYS A 326 -22.00 -43.16 -46.66
C LYS A 326 -20.57 -42.82 -46.24
N ARG A 327 -19.61 -43.67 -46.58
CA ARG A 327 -18.20 -43.53 -46.19
C ARG A 327 -17.37 -43.01 -47.33
#